data_AF-A0A7C1AXJ9-F1
#
_entry.id   AF-A0A7C1AXJ9-F1
#
_cell.length_a   1.000
_cell.length_b   1.000
_cell.length_c   1.000
_cell.angle_alpha   90.00
_cell.angle_beta   90.00
_cell.angle_gamma   90.00
#
_symmetry.space_group_name_H-M   'P 1'
#
loop_
_entity.id
_entity.type
_entity.pdbx_description
1 polymer ?
#
loop_
_entity_poly.entity_id
_entity_poly.type
_entity_poly.pdbx_seq_one_letter_code
_entity_poly.pdbx_strand_id
1 'polypeptide(L)'
;MSDIGRKKAKILDFMGSHPYAEGEYLALSLRFSIEDVKREMREIIKKNYIFHDNSIPIPLYEVDYGKISKNRIYHLRFVLTFPYRMEYMIDLLSLIKSYRVI
;
A
#
# COMPACT_ATOMS: atom_id res chain seq x y z
N MET A 1 -9.64 5.35 -19.42
CA MET A 1 -9.26 4.36 -18.36
C MET A 1 -10.45 3.43 -18.14
N SER A 2 -10.23 2.12 -18.07
CA SER A 2 -11.29 1.20 -17.63
C SER A 2 -11.65 1.48 -16.17
N ASP A 3 -12.89 1.19 -15.79
CA ASP A 3 -13.42 1.49 -14.46
C ASP A 3 -12.62 0.80 -13.34
N ILE A 4 -12.04 -0.37 -13.65
CA ILE A 4 -11.13 -1.15 -12.79
C ILE A 4 -9.83 -0.38 -12.51
N GLY A 5 -9.19 0.20 -13.53
CA GLY A 5 -7.94 0.94 -13.37
C GLY A 5 -8.10 2.19 -12.49
N ARG A 6 -9.29 2.81 -12.52
CA ARG A 6 -9.61 3.99 -11.71
C ARG A 6 -9.81 3.65 -10.23
N LYS A 7 -10.49 2.55 -9.91
CA LYS A 7 -10.69 2.10 -8.51
C LYS A 7 -9.36 1.73 -7.86
N LYS A 8 -8.52 0.98 -8.56
CA LYS A 8 -7.18 0.61 -8.10
C LYS A 8 -6.31 1.82 -7.80
N ALA A 9 -6.29 2.82 -8.68
CA ALA A 9 -5.50 4.03 -8.48
C ALA A 9 -5.94 4.80 -7.23
N LYS A 10 -7.26 4.94 -7.00
CA LYS A 10 -7.81 5.59 -5.81
C LYS A 10 -7.47 4.86 -4.51
N ILE A 11 -7.53 3.52 -4.52
CA ILE A 11 -7.14 2.71 -3.35
C ILE A 11 -5.67 2.92 -3.03
N LEU A 12 -4.80 2.86 -4.05
CA LEU A 12 -3.38 3.11 -3.84
C LEU A 12 -3.15 4.50 -3.27
N ASP A 13 -3.69 5.55 -3.88
CA ASP A 13 -3.57 6.94 -3.41
C ASP A 13 -4.01 7.11 -1.94
N PHE A 14 -5.12 6.47 -1.55
CA PHE A 14 -5.57 6.43 -0.16
C PHE A 14 -4.55 5.75 0.76
N MET A 15 -4.06 4.56 0.39
CA MET A 15 -3.04 3.82 1.16
C MET A 15 -1.71 4.59 1.23
N GLY A 16 -1.41 5.41 0.22
CA GLY A 16 -0.27 6.33 0.24
C GLY A 16 -0.45 7.51 1.18
N SER A 17 -1.62 7.70 1.78
CA SER A 17 -1.90 8.74 2.78
C SER A 17 -2.19 8.13 4.16
N HIS A 18 -2.70 6.91 4.15
CA HIS A 18 -3.05 6.10 5.31
C HIS A 18 -2.39 4.73 5.12
N PRO A 19 -1.13 4.55 5.57
CA PRO A 19 -0.37 3.33 5.35
C PRO A 19 -0.99 2.10 6.04
N TYR A 20 -1.94 2.34 6.92
CA TYR A 20 -2.79 1.37 7.60
C TYR A 20 -4.25 1.74 7.35
N ALA A 21 -5.05 0.79 6.85
CA ALA A 21 -6.47 1.02 6.62
C ALA A 21 -7.31 -0.24 6.82
N GLU A 22 -8.38 -0.10 7.59
CA GLU A 22 -9.45 -1.08 7.64
C GLU A 22 -10.24 -1.06 6.33
N GLY A 23 -10.63 -2.24 5.83
CA GLY A 23 -11.33 -2.40 4.57
C GLY A 23 -12.68 -1.69 4.53
N GLU A 24 -13.43 -1.68 5.63
CA GLU A 24 -14.70 -0.95 5.71
C GLU A 24 -14.49 0.56 5.69
N TYR A 25 -13.51 1.06 6.45
CA TYR A 25 -13.14 2.47 6.44
C TYR A 25 -12.65 2.94 5.06
N LEU A 26 -11.85 2.11 4.39
CA LEU A 26 -11.39 2.35 3.03
C LEU A 26 -12.54 2.39 2.03
N ALA A 27 -13.49 1.45 2.13
CA ALA A 27 -14.68 1.39 1.29
C ALA A 27 -15.56 2.64 1.45
N LEU A 28 -15.82 3.04 2.70
CA LEU A 28 -16.57 4.25 3.04
C LEU A 28 -15.87 5.51 2.49
N SER A 29 -14.57 5.65 2.75
CA SER A 29 -13.78 6.83 2.34
C SER A 29 -13.74 7.00 0.82
N LEU A 30 -13.72 5.91 0.07
CA LEU A 30 -13.65 5.93 -1.40
C LEU A 30 -15.02 5.82 -2.08
N ARG A 31 -16.10 5.66 -1.30
CA ARG A 31 -17.47 5.38 -1.78
C ARG A 31 -17.51 4.15 -2.70
N PHE A 32 -16.82 3.09 -2.31
CA PHE A 32 -16.80 1.79 -2.99
C PHE A 32 -17.56 0.76 -2.17
N SER A 33 -17.99 -0.34 -2.80
CA SER A 33 -18.44 -1.50 -2.04
C SER A 33 -17.24 -2.21 -1.39
N ILE A 34 -17.49 -2.91 -0.27
CA ILE A 34 -16.45 -3.70 0.38
C ILE A 34 -15.95 -4.83 -0.53
N GLU A 35 -16.80 -5.37 -1.40
CA GLU A 35 -16.45 -6.38 -2.41
C GLU A 35 -15.50 -5.81 -3.46
N ASP A 36 -15.73 -4.58 -3.93
CA ASP A 36 -14.84 -3.90 -4.86
C ASP A 36 -13.47 -3.67 -4.21
N VAL A 37 -13.44 -3.19 -2.96
CA VAL A 37 -12.19 -3.02 -2.20
C VAL A 37 -11.46 -4.35 -2.06
N LYS A 38 -12.13 -5.41 -1.63
CA LYS A 38 -11.55 -6.76 -1.51
C LYS A 38 -11.00 -7.26 -2.85
N ARG A 39 -11.71 -7.04 -3.96
CA ARG A 39 -11.27 -7.45 -5.30
C ARG A 39 -10.01 -6.70 -5.72
N GLU A 40 -9.99 -5.39 -5.64
CA GLU A 40 -8.84 -4.59 -6.05
C GLU A 40 -7.64 -4.80 -5.12
N MET A 41 -7.87 -4.94 -3.80
CA MET A 41 -6.81 -5.22 -2.83
C MET A 41 -6.14 -6.56 -3.07
N ARG A 42 -6.87 -7.62 -3.46
CA ARG A 42 -6.23 -8.88 -3.88
C ARG A 42 -5.24 -8.68 -5.03
N GLU A 43 -5.59 -7.84 -6.00
CA GLU A 43 -4.71 -7.52 -7.14
C GLU A 43 -3.56 -6.56 -6.79
N ILE A 44 -3.71 -5.76 -5.72
CA ILE A 44 -2.65 -4.90 -5.18
C ILE A 44 -1.68 -5.74 -4.34
N ILE A 45 -2.19 -6.62 -3.46
CA ILE A 45 -1.41 -7.51 -2.59
C ILE A 45 -0.52 -8.44 -3.41
N LYS A 46 -0.99 -8.94 -4.56
CA LYS A 46 -0.14 -9.70 -5.50
C LYS A 46 1.14 -8.96 -5.91
N LYS A 47 1.17 -7.63 -5.82
CA LYS A 47 2.34 -6.79 -6.11
C LYS A 47 3.27 -6.56 -4.90
N ASN A 48 2.95 -7.16 -3.75
CA ASN A 48 3.83 -7.54 -2.65
C ASN A 48 4.36 -6.43 -1.71
N TYR A 49 3.86 -5.20 -1.78
CA TYR A 49 4.23 -4.12 -0.83
C TYR A 49 3.06 -3.61 0.02
N ILE A 50 1.86 -4.16 -0.18
CA ILE A 50 0.72 -4.04 0.73
C ILE A 50 0.34 -5.48 1.08
N PHE A 51 0.06 -5.75 2.35
CA PHE A 51 -0.39 -7.06 2.82
C PHE A 51 -1.68 -6.94 3.64
N HIS A 52 -2.35 -8.08 3.78
CA HIS A 52 -3.52 -8.23 4.63
C HIS A 52 -3.08 -8.86 5.95
N ASP A 53 -3.28 -8.18 7.06
CA ASP A 53 -2.98 -8.73 8.38
C ASP A 53 -4.11 -9.68 8.80
N ASN A 54 -3.81 -10.98 8.79
CA ASN A 54 -4.75 -12.02 9.17
C ASN A 54 -4.80 -12.27 10.68
N SER A 55 -3.99 -11.56 11.49
CA SER A 55 -4.00 -11.70 12.95
C SER A 55 -5.23 -11.04 13.59
N ILE A 56 -5.91 -10.18 12.83
CA ILE A 56 -7.10 -9.44 13.26
C ILE A 56 -8.30 -9.96 12.46
N PRO A 57 -9.48 -10.17 13.09
CA PRO A 57 -10.68 -10.70 12.43
C PRO A 57 -11.32 -9.71 11.41
N ILE A 58 -10.73 -8.53 11.25
CA ILE A 58 -11.23 -7.43 10.42
C ILE A 58 -10.31 -7.27 9.22
N PRO A 59 -10.84 -6.98 8.00
CA PRO A 59 -10.00 -6.83 6.82
C PRO A 59 -9.04 -5.65 6.96
N LEU A 60 -7.80 -5.91 7.34
CA LEU A 60 -6.83 -4.87 7.62
C LEU A 60 -5.70 -4.89 6.61
N TYR A 61 -5.43 -3.73 6.00
CA TYR A 61 -4.39 -3.58 4.99
C TYR A 61 -3.28 -2.66 5.48
N GLU A 62 -2.04 -3.07 5.26
CA GLU A 62 -0.85 -2.34 5.67
C GLU A 62 0.21 -2.31 4.56
N VAL A 63 0.92 -1.19 4.44
CA VAL A 63 2.12 -1.06 3.62
C VAL A 63 3.32 -1.74 4.29
N ASP A 64 3.91 -2.75 3.64
CA ASP A 64 5.06 -3.50 4.17
C ASP A 64 6.38 -2.75 3.94
N TYR A 65 6.68 -1.78 4.80
CA TYR A 65 7.91 -0.99 4.73
C TYR A 65 9.17 -1.84 4.91
N GLY A 66 9.13 -2.94 5.68
CA GLY A 66 10.27 -3.83 5.90
C GLY A 66 10.64 -4.62 4.64
N LYS A 67 9.67 -5.02 3.84
CA LYS A 67 9.89 -5.67 2.54
C LYS A 67 10.24 -4.68 1.45
N ILE A 68 9.64 -3.50 1.49
CA ILE A 68 10.06 -2.40 0.62
C ILE A 68 11.54 -2.10 0.87
N SER A 69 11.97 -1.88 2.12
CA SER A 69 13.34 -1.49 2.46
C SER A 69 14.41 -2.50 2.00
N LYS A 70 14.09 -3.79 1.97
CA LYS A 70 15.02 -4.89 1.63
C LYS A 70 15.13 -5.21 0.15
N ASN A 71 14.28 -4.65 -0.72
CA ASN A 71 14.26 -5.00 -2.15
C ASN A 71 14.10 -3.77 -3.06
N ARG A 72 15.11 -3.52 -3.88
CA ARG A 72 15.18 -2.37 -4.80
C ARG A 72 14.02 -2.30 -5.81
N ILE A 73 13.46 -3.44 -6.22
CA ILE A 73 12.30 -3.46 -7.12
C ILE A 73 11.06 -2.93 -6.39
N TYR A 74 10.91 -3.22 -5.09
CA TYR A 74 9.82 -2.68 -4.29
C TYR A 74 10.02 -1.20 -3.96
N HIS A 75 11.27 -0.71 -3.82
CA HIS A 75 11.55 0.74 -3.78
C HIS A 75 11.04 1.45 -5.02
N LEU A 76 11.46 0.97 -6.20
CA LEU A 76 11.05 1.55 -7.48
C LEU A 76 9.53 1.50 -7.65
N ARG A 77 8.88 0.38 -7.30
CA ARG A 77 7.42 0.26 -7.35
C ARG A 77 6.73 1.23 -6.40
N PHE A 78 7.22 1.37 -5.17
CA PHE A 78 6.65 2.27 -4.18
C PHE A 78 6.78 3.73 -4.62
N VAL A 79 7.97 4.16 -5.06
CA VAL A 79 8.23 5.52 -5.56
C VAL A 79 7.38 5.84 -6.79
N LEU A 80 7.25 4.90 -7.74
CA LEU A 80 6.40 5.09 -8.93
C LEU A 80 4.91 5.12 -8.58
N THR A 81 4.50 4.45 -7.50
CA THR A 81 3.11 4.45 -7.03
C THR A 81 2.79 5.73 -6.24
N PHE A 82 3.77 6.28 -5.52
CA PHE A 82 3.63 7.45 -4.64
C PHE A 82 4.66 8.55 -4.94
N PRO A 83 4.69 9.12 -6.16
CA PRO A 83 5.77 10.01 -6.60
C PRO A 83 5.85 11.34 -5.84
N TYR A 84 4.80 11.71 -5.08
CA TYR A 84 4.70 13.00 -4.38
C TYR A 84 4.79 12.90 -2.85
N ARG A 85 5.02 11.71 -2.29
CA ARG A 85 5.09 11.50 -0.83
C ARG A 85 6.55 11.43 -0.35
N MET A 86 7.20 12.60 -0.31
CA MET A 86 8.60 12.76 0.11
C MET A 86 8.88 12.27 1.54
N GLU A 87 7.88 12.36 2.44
CA GLU A 87 7.96 11.87 3.82
C GLU A 87 8.30 10.37 3.89
N TYR A 88 7.60 9.53 3.12
CA TYR A 88 7.90 8.09 3.09
C TYR A 88 9.23 7.77 2.41
N MET A 89 9.72 8.62 1.50
CA MET A 89 11.05 8.46 0.93
C MET A 89 12.15 8.66 1.98
N ILE A 90 11.97 9.61 2.91
CA ILE A 90 12.93 9.87 4.00
C ILE A 90 12.97 8.68 4.96
N ASP A 91 11.81 8.14 5.33
CA ASP A 91 11.71 6.95 6.18
C ASP A 91 12.31 5.72 5.49
N LEU A 92 12.04 5.54 4.19
CA LEU A 92 12.64 4.47 3.38
C LEU A 92 14.17 4.59 3.33
N LEU A 93 14.70 5.79 3.08
CA LEU A 93 16.14 6.03 3.01
C LEU A 93 16.82 5.81 4.36
N SER A 94 16.13 6.15 5.46
CA SER A 94 16.59 5.90 6.83
C SER A 94 16.64 4.40 7.14
N LEU A 95 15.59 3.65 6.76
CA LEU A 95 15.56 2.19 6.86
C LEU A 95 16.64 1.53 5.97
N ILE A 96 16.81 1.97 4.73
CA ILE A 96 17.86 1.44 3.83
C ILE A 96 19.25 1.69 4.43
N LYS A 97 19.47 2.85 5.06
CA LYS A 97 20.72 3.13 5.78
C LYS A 97 20.90 2.19 6.98
N SER A 98 19.88 1.95 7.79
CA SER A 98 20.00 1.04 8.94
C SER A 98 20.29 -0.41 8.53
N TYR A 99 19.77 -0.87 7.39
CA TYR A 99 20.07 -2.20 6.85
C TYR A 99 21.45 -2.33 6.19
N ARG A 100 22.14 -1.22 5.89
CA ARG A 100 23.53 -1.21 5.40
C ARG A 100 24.58 -1.24 6.51
N VAL A 101 24.18 -1.04 7.76
CA VAL A 101 25.07 -1.00 8.93
C VAL A 101 25.26 -2.40 9.55
N ILE A 102 24.64 -3.43 8.97
CA ILE A 102 24.76 -4.85 9.38
C ILE A 102 25.50 -5.61 8.29
#